data_AF-A0A3M0ZUZ3-F1
#
_entry.id   AF-A0A3M0ZUZ3-F1
#
_cell.length_a   1.000
_cell.length_b   1.000
_cell.length_c   1.000
_cell.angle_alpha   90.00
_cell.angle_beta   90.00
_cell.angle_gamma   90.00
#
_symmetry.space_group_name_H-M   'P 1'
#
loop_
_entity.id
_entity.type
_entity.pdbx_description
1 polymer ?
#
loop_
_entity_poly.entity_id
_entity_poly.type
_entity_poly.pdbx_seq_one_letter_code
_entity_poly.pdbx_strand_id
1 'polypeptide(L)'
;MKPILEVQNVQIALNDENCYRFPSREASFTIDENQFVGIVGESGSGKTLTIEAISGIQEVYPGILKGKISYHFNGRPVELLQNLPKMIKIKKGRLSKQFLPWRQHVKKTMRSIWGQEIGIVFQNPLYALNPYRTVGSQLIECIHDKSLTSSQKEAMAIKALQEVRLKNPNRFLKAYPHQLSGGECQRVMIAMALVANPSFLIFDEPTIGLDVSLQAALTDLIREIKSNRKVSGIIISHDLKFISRVTDQIIVMFSGEIWEIAPVSQLGLLNLKHPYSQYLLKKAEQLRDVTPLKASFPLNEETGMQHFEQTIPLPSEREVGCHYQKRCVFFKQSSKALSIKMKCQTERPPLQKIGDKHWIRCWAMSNLKGSSHESHRS
;
A
#
# COMPACT_ATOMS: atom_id res chain seq x y z
N MET A 1 -11.18 17.11 -10.10
CA MET A 1 -11.66 16.49 -8.85
C MET A 1 -10.56 16.57 -7.82
N LYS A 2 -10.86 16.79 -6.54
CA LYS A 2 -9.85 16.68 -5.47
C LYS A 2 -9.65 15.18 -5.15
N PRO A 3 -8.42 14.74 -4.86
CA PRO A 3 -8.16 13.35 -4.49
C PRO A 3 -8.78 13.02 -3.12
N ILE A 4 -9.33 11.82 -2.95
CA ILE A 4 -9.86 11.34 -1.66
C ILE A 4 -8.74 11.15 -0.62
N LEU A 5 -7.53 10.82 -1.08
CA LEU A 5 -6.32 10.73 -0.27
C LEU A 5 -5.15 11.38 -1.01
N GLU A 6 -4.39 12.20 -0.30
CA GLU A 6 -3.14 12.77 -0.74
C GLU A 6 -2.05 12.51 0.30
N VAL A 7 -0.97 11.86 -0.15
CA VAL A 7 0.22 11.55 0.64
C VAL A 7 1.38 12.33 0.04
N GLN A 8 2.02 13.18 0.84
CA GLN A 8 3.12 14.04 0.38
C GLN A 8 4.35 13.89 1.26
N ASN A 9 5.45 13.46 0.66
CA ASN A 9 6.79 13.38 1.25
C ASN A 9 6.79 12.71 2.62
N VAL A 10 5.99 11.66 2.78
CA VAL A 10 5.91 10.92 4.04
C VAL A 10 7.22 10.18 4.25
N GLN A 11 7.88 10.49 5.36
CA GLN A 11 9.12 9.86 5.81
C GLN A 11 8.85 9.14 7.12
N ILE A 12 9.16 7.84 7.17
CA ILE A 12 8.99 6.98 8.33
C ILE A 12 10.36 6.48 8.75
N ALA A 13 10.66 6.55 10.05
CA ALA A 13 11.85 5.97 10.62
C ALA A 13 11.53 4.97 11.73
N LEU A 14 12.39 3.96 11.85
CA LEU A 14 12.42 2.99 12.95
C LEU A 14 13.71 3.18 13.71
N ASN A 15 13.65 3.09 15.03
CA ASN A 15 14.82 2.95 15.87
C ASN A 15 15.12 1.47 16.08
N ASP A 16 16.33 1.04 15.76
CA ASP A 16 16.78 -0.34 15.88
C ASP A 16 18.11 -0.35 16.64
N GLU A 17 18.04 -0.60 17.94
CA GLU A 17 19.05 -0.70 19.02
C GLU A 17 20.24 0.30 19.02
N ASN A 18 20.82 0.64 17.87
CA ASN A 18 21.84 1.67 17.65
C ASN A 18 21.77 2.38 16.28
N CYS A 19 20.73 2.18 15.46
CA CYS A 19 20.60 2.73 14.11
C CYS A 19 19.17 3.21 13.78
N TYR A 20 19.04 4.15 12.84
CA TYR A 20 17.74 4.51 12.27
C TYR A 20 17.56 3.85 10.91
N ARG A 21 16.47 3.09 10.75
CA ARG A 21 16.05 2.56 9.43
C ARG A 21 14.96 3.47 8.85
N PHE A 22 14.93 3.62 7.53
CA PHE A 22 13.91 4.42 6.83
C PHE A 22 13.07 3.56 5.89
N PRO A 23 12.05 2.86 6.42
CA PRO A 23 11.14 2.07 5.60
C PRO A 23 10.31 2.90 4.64
N SER A 24 10.17 4.21 4.86
CA SER A 24 9.65 5.16 3.87
C SER A 24 10.49 6.43 3.91
N ARG A 25 11.06 6.84 2.77
CA ARG A 25 11.98 7.97 2.68
C ARG A 25 11.30 9.24 2.17
N GLU A 26 10.40 9.06 1.21
CA GLU A 26 9.67 10.15 0.53
C GLU A 26 8.48 9.59 -0.27
N ALA A 27 7.56 8.89 0.41
CA ALA A 27 6.35 8.42 -0.25
C ALA A 27 5.44 9.61 -0.60
N SER A 28 5.17 9.78 -1.90
CA SER A 28 4.28 10.81 -2.44
C SER A 28 3.38 10.21 -3.52
N PHE A 29 2.07 10.22 -3.29
CA PHE A 29 1.06 9.74 -4.25
C PHE A 29 -0.33 10.25 -3.86
N THR A 30 -1.26 10.19 -4.80
CA THR A 30 -2.66 10.59 -4.63
C THR A 30 -3.57 9.45 -5.06
N ILE A 31 -4.79 9.44 -4.50
CA ILE A 31 -5.86 8.53 -4.90
C ILE A 31 -7.08 9.37 -5.21
N ASP A 32 -7.60 9.20 -6.42
CA ASP A 32 -8.83 9.85 -6.87
C ASP A 32 -10.06 9.14 -6.27
N GLU A 33 -11.20 9.82 -6.23
CA GLU A 33 -12.47 9.17 -5.86
C GLU A 33 -12.80 8.02 -6.83
N ASN A 34 -13.35 6.93 -6.30
CA ASN A 34 -13.67 5.69 -7.02
C ASN A 34 -12.46 4.96 -7.61
N GLN A 35 -11.25 5.29 -7.15
CA GLN A 35 -10.01 4.69 -7.60
C GLN A 35 -9.49 3.69 -6.57
N PHE A 36 -9.06 2.52 -7.05
CA PHE A 36 -8.28 1.56 -6.29
C PHE A 36 -6.82 1.62 -6.74
N VAL A 37 -5.91 1.79 -5.78
CA VAL A 37 -4.46 1.83 -6.02
C VAL A 37 -3.78 0.64 -5.36
N GLY A 38 -2.97 -0.08 -6.13
CA GLY A 38 -2.21 -1.23 -5.67
C GLY A 38 -0.79 -0.83 -5.30
N ILE A 39 -0.31 -1.20 -4.11
CA ILE A 39 1.08 -1.00 -3.70
C ILE A 39 1.79 -2.35 -3.69
N VAL A 40 2.85 -2.47 -4.47
CA VAL A 40 3.59 -3.73 -4.69
C VAL A 40 5.09 -3.55 -4.48
N GLY A 41 5.77 -4.66 -4.18
CA GLY A 41 7.21 -4.67 -3.91
C GLY A 41 7.61 -5.88 -3.08
N GLU A 42 8.92 -6.13 -2.98
CA GLU A 42 9.48 -7.21 -2.16
C GLU A 42 9.17 -7.01 -0.66
N SER A 43 9.33 -8.08 0.13
CA SER A 43 9.25 -7.97 1.59
C SER A 43 10.24 -6.92 2.09
N GLY A 44 9.82 -6.11 3.06
CA GLY A 44 10.66 -5.04 3.60
C GLY A 44 10.83 -3.80 2.70
N SER A 45 10.11 -3.69 1.58
CA SER A 45 10.19 -2.50 0.72
C SER A 45 9.52 -1.23 1.29
N GLY A 46 8.83 -1.33 2.42
CA GLY A 46 8.16 -0.20 3.09
C GLY A 46 6.64 -0.15 2.97
N LYS A 47 6.01 -1.13 2.29
CA LYS A 47 4.56 -1.12 2.01
C LYS A 47 3.73 -1.08 3.29
N THR A 48 3.85 -2.09 4.15
CA THR A 48 3.03 -2.24 5.37
C THR A 48 3.14 -1.02 6.27
N LEU A 49 4.36 -0.54 6.56
CA LEU A 49 4.55 0.65 7.38
C LEU A 49 3.98 1.93 6.75
N THR A 50 3.95 2.02 5.41
CA THR A 50 3.29 3.13 4.71
C THR A 50 1.77 3.05 4.87
N ILE A 51 1.17 1.86 4.73
CA ILE A 51 -0.26 1.68 5.00
C ILE A 51 -0.60 1.94 6.46
N GLU A 52 0.21 1.48 7.41
CA GLU A 52 -0.02 1.70 8.84
C GLU A 52 0.05 3.19 9.20
N ALA A 53 0.94 3.94 8.55
CA ALA A 53 1.04 5.38 8.71
C ALA A 53 -0.20 6.09 8.15
N ILE A 54 -0.68 5.69 6.97
CA ILE A 54 -1.89 6.22 6.33
C ILE A 54 -3.12 5.90 7.19
N SER A 55 -3.26 4.65 7.64
CA SER A 55 -4.38 4.17 8.45
C SER A 55 -4.30 4.57 9.92
N GLY A 56 -3.23 5.27 10.35
CA GLY A 56 -3.04 5.78 11.70
C GLY A 56 -2.92 4.72 12.80
N ILE A 57 -2.68 3.45 12.43
CA ILE A 57 -2.50 2.33 13.36
C ILE A 57 -1.03 2.08 13.72
N GLN A 58 -0.09 2.76 13.04
CA GLN A 58 1.34 2.57 13.24
C GLN A 58 1.76 2.71 14.72
N GLU A 59 2.46 1.70 15.22
CA GLU A 59 2.93 1.63 16.61
C GLU A 59 4.44 1.82 16.78
N VAL A 60 5.15 2.06 15.67
CA VAL A 60 6.61 2.11 15.67
C VAL A 60 7.17 3.45 16.17
N TYR A 61 8.34 3.39 16.81
CA TYR A 61 9.11 4.56 17.23
C TYR A 61 10.34 4.75 16.34
N PRO A 62 10.66 5.98 15.90
CA PRO A 62 9.90 7.23 16.09
C PRO A 62 8.67 7.38 15.19
N GLY A 63 8.51 6.52 14.19
CA GLY A 63 7.38 6.54 13.25
C GLY A 63 7.54 7.62 12.19
N ILE A 64 6.45 8.32 11.90
CA ILE A 64 6.42 9.39 10.88
C ILE A 64 7.28 10.57 11.35
N LEU A 65 8.30 10.95 10.59
CA LEU A 65 9.18 12.09 10.87
C LEU A 65 8.81 13.36 10.11
N LYS A 66 8.31 13.20 8.88
CA LYS A 66 7.97 14.30 7.96
C LYS A 66 6.86 13.88 7.02
N GLY A 67 6.24 14.88 6.39
CA GLY A 67 5.24 14.71 5.34
C GLY A 67 3.85 15.20 5.73
N LYS A 68 2.91 15.03 4.81
CA LYS A 68 1.49 15.33 4.98
C LYS A 68 0.65 14.16 4.50
N ILE A 69 -0.45 13.92 5.19
CA ILE A 69 -1.47 12.93 4.83
C ILE A 69 -2.81 13.64 4.99
N SER A 70 -3.48 13.84 3.87
CA SER A 70 -4.70 14.62 3.74
C SER A 70 -5.79 13.75 3.15
N TYR A 71 -6.90 13.61 3.87
CA TYR A 71 -8.10 12.96 3.35
C TYR A 71 -9.15 13.99 2.96
N HIS A 72 -9.96 13.69 1.95
CA HIS A 72 -11.10 14.51 1.55
C HIS A 72 -12.37 13.66 1.47
N PHE A 73 -13.07 13.53 2.59
CA PHE A 73 -14.33 12.79 2.66
C PHE A 73 -15.51 13.74 2.58
N ASN A 74 -16.41 13.55 1.61
CA ASN A 74 -17.64 14.35 1.49
C ASN A 74 -17.40 15.87 1.53
N GLY A 75 -16.30 16.33 0.89
CA GLY A 75 -15.89 17.73 0.88
C GLY A 75 -15.23 18.25 2.17
N ARG A 76 -15.06 17.40 3.20
CA ARG A 76 -14.42 17.74 4.47
C ARG A 76 -12.94 17.30 4.46
N PRO A 77 -11.98 18.24 4.50
CA PRO A 77 -10.57 17.88 4.59
C PRO A 77 -10.23 17.40 6.01
N VAL A 78 -9.48 16.31 6.09
CA VAL A 78 -8.92 15.77 7.34
C VAL A 78 -7.41 15.67 7.20
N GLU A 79 -6.71 16.56 7.91
CA GLU A 79 -5.26 16.64 7.93
C GLU A 79 -4.69 15.82 9.08
N LEU A 80 -4.17 14.63 8.77
CA LEU A 80 -3.74 13.67 9.80
C LEU A 80 -2.51 14.16 10.58
N LEU A 81 -1.59 14.85 9.90
CA LEU A 81 -0.26 15.22 10.39
C LEU A 81 -0.11 16.73 10.67
N GLN A 82 -1.22 17.46 10.84
CA GLN A 82 -1.24 18.94 10.89
C GLN A 82 -0.23 19.55 11.89
N ASN A 83 0.02 18.88 13.02
CA ASN A 83 0.91 19.37 14.07
C ASN A 83 2.27 18.63 14.15
N LEU A 84 2.55 17.72 13.22
CA LEU A 84 3.77 16.91 13.22
C LEU A 84 5.07 17.75 13.28
N PRO A 85 5.23 18.86 12.52
CA PRO A 85 6.46 19.65 12.57
C PRO A 85 6.73 20.31 13.93
N LYS A 86 5.70 20.57 14.72
CA LYS A 86 5.84 21.12 16.07
C LYS A 86 6.23 20.05 17.10
N MET A 87 5.83 18.80 16.85
CA MET A 87 6.05 17.65 17.73
C MET A 87 7.41 17.00 17.51
N ILE A 88 7.94 17.05 16.29
CA ILE A 88 9.19 16.39 15.92
C ILE A 88 10.28 17.44 15.75
N LYS A 89 11.13 17.56 16.78
CA LYS A 89 12.35 18.38 16.73
C LYS A 89 13.56 17.48 16.61
N ILE A 90 14.21 17.51 15.45
CA ILE A 90 15.50 16.85 15.22
C ILE A 90 16.59 17.91 15.42
N LYS A 91 17.53 17.66 16.35
CA LYS A 91 18.71 18.51 16.57
C LYS A 91 19.97 17.66 16.41
N LYS A 92 20.90 18.07 15.54
CA LYS A 92 22.17 17.36 15.26
C LYS A 92 21.97 15.85 14.98
N GLY A 93 21.03 15.51 14.10
CA GLY A 93 20.75 14.11 13.72
C GLY A 93 20.06 13.25 14.80
N ARG A 94 19.72 13.83 15.96
CA ARG A 94 19.03 13.13 17.07
C ARG A 94 17.64 13.72 17.32
N LEU A 95 16.69 12.85 17.64
CA LEU A 95 15.38 13.26 18.12
C LEU A 95 15.51 13.94 19.48
N SER A 96 14.85 15.09 19.65
CA SER A 96 14.79 15.77 20.93
C SER A 96 14.11 14.90 21.99
N LYS A 97 14.60 14.94 23.24
CA LYS A 97 13.95 14.32 24.41
C LYS A 97 12.52 14.81 24.66
N GLN A 98 12.10 15.91 24.02
CA GLN A 98 10.74 16.48 24.07
C GLN A 98 9.80 15.88 23.02
N PHE A 99 10.10 14.69 22.47
CA PHE A 99 9.22 14.02 21.52
C PHE A 99 7.85 13.78 22.15
N LEU A 100 6.87 14.55 21.70
CA LEU A 100 5.47 14.34 22.06
C LEU A 100 4.94 13.19 21.19
N PRO A 101 4.23 12.21 21.77
CA PRO A 101 3.65 11.12 21.01
C PRO A 101 2.58 11.68 20.04
N TRP A 102 2.99 11.95 18.80
CA TRP A 102 2.11 12.37 17.70
C TRP A 102 0.92 11.40 17.56
N ARG A 103 1.11 10.14 17.97
CA ARG A 103 0.09 9.10 18.06
C ARG A 103 -1.16 9.53 18.83
N GLN A 104 -1.07 10.29 19.92
CA GLN A 104 -2.27 10.74 20.64
C GLN A 104 -3.12 11.70 19.80
N HIS A 105 -2.47 12.58 19.04
CA HIS A 105 -3.14 13.53 18.15
C HIS A 105 -3.73 12.82 16.94
N VAL A 106 -2.95 11.93 16.30
CA VAL A 106 -3.42 11.08 15.20
C VAL A 106 -4.60 10.23 15.65
N LYS A 107 -4.53 9.56 16.81
CA LYS A 107 -5.63 8.73 17.33
C LYS A 107 -6.92 9.52 17.55
N LYS A 108 -6.84 10.78 17.98
CA LYS A 108 -8.02 11.65 18.14
C LYS A 108 -8.68 11.94 16.78
N THR A 109 -7.89 12.30 15.77
CA THR A 109 -8.38 12.51 14.41
C THR A 109 -8.93 11.21 13.80
N MET A 110 -8.18 10.12 13.90
CA MET A 110 -8.56 8.82 13.33
C MET A 110 -9.86 8.27 13.91
N ARG A 111 -10.15 8.49 15.20
CA ARG A 111 -11.44 8.10 15.81
C ARG A 111 -12.66 8.70 15.11
N SER A 112 -12.52 9.83 14.42
CA SER A 112 -13.62 10.46 13.68
C SER A 112 -13.82 9.87 12.28
N ILE A 113 -12.87 9.08 11.76
CA ILE A 113 -12.91 8.55 10.39
C ILE A 113 -12.82 7.01 10.32
N TRP A 114 -12.29 6.34 11.35
CA TRP A 114 -12.28 4.88 11.42
C TRP A 114 -13.69 4.31 11.45
N GLY A 115 -13.89 3.23 10.69
CA GLY A 115 -15.19 2.57 10.52
C GLY A 115 -16.11 3.35 9.59
N GLN A 116 -16.37 4.63 9.91
CA GLN A 116 -17.32 5.46 9.16
C GLN A 116 -16.84 5.85 7.76
N GLU A 117 -15.58 6.28 7.62
CA GLU A 117 -15.02 6.72 6.34
C GLU A 117 -13.94 5.75 5.84
N ILE A 118 -13.23 5.09 6.75
CA ILE A 118 -12.15 4.14 6.45
C ILE A 118 -12.47 2.76 7.02
N GLY A 119 -12.58 1.77 6.14
CA GLY A 119 -12.59 0.34 6.48
C GLY A 119 -11.22 -0.31 6.23
N ILE A 120 -10.79 -1.20 7.12
CA ILE A 120 -9.48 -1.87 7.03
C ILE A 120 -9.68 -3.39 7.04
N VAL A 121 -9.07 -4.07 6.09
CA VAL A 121 -8.97 -5.52 5.97
C VAL A 121 -7.51 -5.90 6.24
N PHE A 122 -7.26 -6.51 7.39
CA PHE A 122 -5.92 -6.89 7.84
C PHE A 122 -5.41 -8.16 7.14
N GLN A 123 -4.09 -8.39 7.22
CA GLN A 123 -3.45 -9.54 6.59
C GLN A 123 -3.93 -10.90 7.12
N ASN A 124 -4.23 -11.01 8.43
CA ASN A 124 -4.64 -12.27 9.03
C ASN A 124 -6.00 -12.14 9.74
N PRO A 125 -7.06 -12.80 9.24
CA PRO A 125 -8.38 -12.69 9.84
C PRO A 125 -8.48 -13.32 11.22
N LEU A 126 -7.68 -14.35 11.53
CA LEU A 126 -7.72 -15.01 12.85
C LEU A 126 -7.14 -14.12 13.96
N TYR A 127 -6.18 -13.25 13.63
CA TYR A 127 -5.66 -12.27 14.58
C TYR A 127 -6.50 -10.99 14.65
N ALA A 128 -7.23 -10.67 13.58
CA ALA A 128 -8.13 -9.52 13.56
C ALA A 128 -9.44 -9.77 14.33
N LEU A 129 -9.94 -11.01 14.35
CA LEU A 129 -11.17 -11.37 15.04
C LEU A 129 -10.91 -11.74 16.50
N ASN A 130 -11.72 -11.21 17.41
CA ASN A 130 -11.69 -11.59 18.82
C ASN A 130 -12.34 -12.97 19.01
N PRO A 131 -11.59 -14.00 19.44
CA PRO A 131 -12.08 -15.38 19.53
C PRO A 131 -13.14 -15.59 20.62
N TYR A 132 -13.25 -14.67 21.58
CA TYR A 132 -14.20 -14.71 22.69
C TYR A 132 -15.51 -13.97 22.41
N ARG A 133 -15.69 -13.43 21.20
CA ARG A 133 -16.89 -12.68 20.81
C ARG A 133 -17.52 -13.25 19.56
N THR A 134 -18.84 -13.23 19.49
CA THR A 134 -19.55 -13.65 18.28
C THR A 134 -19.27 -12.68 17.14
N VAL A 135 -19.28 -13.18 15.91
CA VAL A 135 -19.11 -12.37 14.69
C VAL A 135 -20.14 -11.25 14.61
N GLY A 136 -21.40 -11.52 14.97
CA GLY A 136 -22.45 -10.49 14.98
C GLY A 136 -22.13 -9.35 15.94
N SER A 137 -21.64 -9.65 17.15
CA SER A 137 -21.26 -8.60 18.11
C SER A 137 -20.10 -7.74 17.62
N GLN A 138 -19.16 -8.31 16.86
CA GLN A 138 -18.00 -7.61 16.32
C GLN A 138 -18.38 -6.73 15.13
N LEU A 139 -19.26 -7.23 14.24
CA LEU A 139 -19.83 -6.45 13.13
C LEU A 139 -20.63 -5.23 13.63
N ILE A 140 -21.49 -5.43 14.63
CA ILE A 140 -22.33 -4.37 15.17
C ILE A 140 -21.50 -3.27 15.86
N GLU A 141 -20.38 -3.64 16.49
CA GLU A 141 -19.48 -2.69 17.14
C GLU A 141 -18.82 -1.71 16.16
N CYS A 142 -18.55 -2.14 14.93
CA CYS A 142 -18.03 -1.26 13.88
C CYS A 142 -19.03 -0.16 13.48
N ILE A 143 -20.32 -0.30 13.82
CA ILE A 143 -21.38 0.66 13.50
C ILE A 143 -21.50 1.69 14.64
N HIS A 144 -20.72 2.77 14.52
CA HIS A 144 -20.66 3.85 15.52
C HIS A 144 -21.87 4.78 15.54
N ASP A 145 -22.75 4.73 14.53
CA ASP A 145 -23.96 5.55 14.52
C ASP A 145 -24.87 5.20 15.71
N LYS A 146 -25.08 6.18 16.59
CA LYS A 146 -25.89 6.03 17.81
C LYS A 146 -27.38 6.22 17.56
N SER A 147 -27.77 6.75 16.40
CA SER A 147 -29.18 6.94 16.03
C SER A 147 -29.86 5.63 15.62
N LEU A 148 -29.07 4.61 15.25
CA LEU A 148 -29.57 3.31 14.83
C LEU A 148 -29.90 2.41 16.02
N THR A 149 -31.08 1.78 15.94
CA THR A 149 -31.52 0.73 16.87
C THR A 149 -30.71 -0.56 16.68
N SER A 150 -30.73 -1.44 17.70
CA SER A 150 -30.06 -2.75 17.61
C SER A 150 -30.54 -3.58 16.42
N SER A 151 -31.84 -3.56 16.12
CA SER A 151 -32.41 -4.28 14.97
C SER A 151 -31.90 -3.74 13.63
N GLN A 152 -31.77 -2.42 13.50
CA GLN A 152 -31.19 -1.80 12.29
C GLN A 152 -29.71 -2.17 12.11
N LYS A 153 -28.94 -2.15 13.20
CA LYS A 153 -27.52 -2.56 13.17
C LYS A 153 -27.37 -4.04 12.79
N GLU A 154 -28.23 -4.90 13.32
CA GLU A 154 -28.26 -6.32 12.96
C GLU A 154 -28.61 -6.52 11.47
N ALA A 155 -29.61 -5.80 10.96
CA ALA A 155 -29.95 -5.83 9.53
C ALA A 155 -28.78 -5.38 8.63
N MET A 156 -28.02 -4.36 9.03
CA MET A 156 -26.79 -3.95 8.34
C MET A 156 -25.72 -5.05 8.38
N ALA A 157 -25.53 -5.70 9.53
CA ALA A 157 -24.59 -6.81 9.65
C ALA A 157 -24.98 -8.00 8.75
N ILE A 158 -26.27 -8.35 8.69
CA ILE A 158 -26.81 -9.37 7.78
C ILE A 158 -26.50 -9.02 6.33
N LYS A 159 -26.77 -7.77 5.92
CA LYS A 159 -26.49 -7.30 4.56
C LYS A 159 -25.01 -7.38 4.22
N ALA A 160 -24.13 -6.96 5.14
CA ALA A 160 -22.68 -7.03 4.95
C ALA A 160 -22.19 -8.48 4.78
N LEU A 161 -22.72 -9.42 5.57
CA LEU A 161 -22.41 -10.86 5.46
C LEU A 161 -22.89 -11.46 4.12
N GLN A 162 -24.06 -11.03 3.63
CA GLN A 162 -24.57 -11.44 2.32
C GLN A 162 -23.69 -10.93 1.18
N GLU A 163 -23.25 -9.68 1.25
CA GLU A 163 -22.40 -9.06 0.23
C GLU A 163 -21.06 -9.78 0.07
N VAL A 164 -20.50 -10.30 1.16
CA VAL A 164 -19.28 -11.14 1.12
C VAL A 164 -19.57 -12.61 0.79
N ARG A 165 -20.76 -12.91 0.27
CA ARG A 165 -21.24 -14.23 -0.18
C ARG A 165 -21.24 -15.32 0.91
N LEU A 166 -21.48 -14.96 2.17
CA LEU A 166 -21.71 -15.93 3.25
C LEU A 166 -23.19 -16.35 3.28
N LYS A 167 -23.45 -17.59 2.86
CA LYS A 167 -24.81 -18.18 2.85
C LYS A 167 -25.31 -18.33 4.28
N ASN A 168 -26.59 -18.04 4.56
CA ASN A 168 -27.17 -18.13 5.90
C ASN A 168 -26.51 -17.18 6.93
N PRO A 169 -26.54 -15.85 6.72
CA PRO A 169 -25.88 -14.86 7.58
C PRO A 169 -26.28 -14.96 9.06
N ASN A 170 -27.52 -15.38 9.36
CA ASN A 170 -28.01 -15.58 10.74
C ASN A 170 -27.17 -16.62 11.52
N ARG A 171 -26.62 -17.63 10.85
CA ARG A 171 -25.69 -18.59 11.47
C ARG A 171 -24.41 -17.87 11.90
N PHE A 172 -23.85 -17.04 11.01
CA PHE A 172 -22.60 -16.33 11.25
C PHE A 172 -22.74 -15.32 12.40
N LEU A 173 -23.85 -14.60 12.50
CA LEU A 173 -24.06 -13.65 13.62
C LEU A 173 -23.87 -14.28 15.00
N LYS A 174 -24.26 -15.56 15.15
CA LYS A 174 -24.15 -16.33 16.40
C LYS A 174 -22.85 -17.11 16.53
N ALA A 175 -22.10 -17.25 15.44
CA ALA A 175 -20.87 -18.02 15.41
C ALA A 175 -19.70 -17.26 16.05
N TYR A 176 -18.77 -18.00 16.62
CA TYR A 176 -17.47 -17.52 17.05
C TYR A 176 -16.41 -17.76 15.96
N PRO A 177 -15.31 -16.98 15.92
CA PRO A 177 -14.28 -17.12 14.90
C PRO A 177 -13.69 -18.54 14.78
N HIS A 178 -13.51 -19.23 15.91
CA HIS A 178 -12.99 -20.61 15.93
C HIS A 178 -13.94 -21.66 15.34
N GLN A 179 -15.20 -21.29 15.03
CA GLN A 179 -16.20 -22.16 14.40
C GLN A 179 -16.26 -21.97 12.87
N LEU A 180 -15.41 -21.10 12.32
CA LEU A 180 -15.39 -20.75 10.90
C LEU A 180 -14.12 -21.29 10.22
N SER A 181 -14.24 -21.60 8.94
CA SER A 181 -13.08 -21.86 8.07
C SER A 181 -12.27 -20.59 7.83
N GLY A 182 -11.01 -20.73 7.41
CA GLY A 182 -10.14 -19.57 7.11
C GLY A 182 -10.74 -18.61 6.06
N GLY A 183 -11.35 -19.16 5.02
CA GLY A 183 -12.04 -18.36 3.99
C GLY A 183 -13.31 -17.67 4.51
N GLU A 184 -14.04 -18.29 5.44
CA GLU A 184 -15.17 -17.64 6.12
C GLU A 184 -14.70 -16.52 7.05
N CYS A 185 -13.66 -16.74 7.86
CA CYS A 185 -13.05 -15.71 8.71
C CYS A 185 -12.60 -14.50 7.88
N GLN A 186 -12.01 -14.74 6.71
CA GLN A 186 -11.63 -13.68 5.80
C GLN A 186 -12.83 -12.87 5.28
N ARG A 187 -13.87 -13.56 4.80
CA ARG A 187 -15.09 -12.88 4.33
C ARG A 187 -15.74 -12.09 5.46
N VAL A 188 -15.77 -12.61 6.67
CA VAL A 188 -16.24 -11.88 7.86
C VAL A 188 -15.41 -10.62 8.11
N MET A 189 -14.09 -10.68 8.01
CA MET A 189 -13.23 -9.51 8.17
C MET A 189 -13.50 -8.44 7.08
N ILE A 190 -13.75 -8.85 5.84
CA ILE A 190 -14.17 -7.93 4.78
C ILE A 190 -15.54 -7.32 5.11
N ALA A 191 -16.49 -8.11 5.61
CA ALA A 191 -17.80 -7.60 6.03
C ALA A 191 -17.67 -6.57 7.16
N MET A 192 -16.76 -6.78 8.13
CA MET A 192 -16.45 -5.82 9.18
C MET A 192 -15.91 -4.50 8.64
N ALA A 193 -15.04 -4.54 7.63
CA ALA A 193 -14.57 -3.33 6.97
C ALA A 193 -15.70 -2.59 6.23
N LEU A 194 -16.72 -3.30 5.75
CA LEU A 194 -17.80 -2.74 4.91
C LEU A 194 -19.05 -2.31 5.67
N VAL A 195 -19.29 -2.84 6.88
CA VAL A 195 -20.60 -2.76 7.55
C VAL A 195 -21.02 -1.33 7.87
N ALA A 196 -20.08 -0.45 8.17
CA ALA A 196 -20.32 0.97 8.43
C ALA A 196 -20.37 1.84 7.15
N ASN A 197 -20.34 1.21 5.98
CA ASN A 197 -20.39 1.84 4.66
C ASN A 197 -19.31 2.91 4.41
N PRO A 198 -18.01 2.56 4.52
CA PRO A 198 -16.93 3.51 4.35
C PRO A 198 -16.76 3.98 2.90
N SER A 199 -16.26 5.20 2.74
CA SER A 199 -15.88 5.81 1.46
C SER A 199 -14.50 5.33 0.96
N PHE A 200 -13.68 4.77 1.86
CA PHE A 200 -12.31 4.34 1.58
C PHE A 200 -11.98 3.00 2.23
N LEU A 201 -11.35 2.10 1.47
CA LEU A 201 -10.95 0.78 1.94
C LEU A 201 -9.45 0.59 1.88
N ILE A 202 -8.92 -0.11 2.88
CA ILE A 202 -7.51 -0.48 2.95
C ILE A 202 -7.44 -1.99 3.08
N PHE A 203 -6.78 -2.65 2.13
CA PHE A 203 -6.51 -4.08 2.18
C PHE A 203 -5.01 -4.29 2.35
N ASP A 204 -4.61 -4.94 3.43
CA ASP A 204 -3.22 -5.31 3.68
C ASP A 204 -3.03 -6.79 3.39
N GLU A 205 -2.37 -7.09 2.25
CA GLU A 205 -2.06 -8.46 1.80
C GLU A 205 -3.24 -9.45 1.90
N PRO A 206 -4.41 -9.13 1.30
CA PRO A 206 -5.63 -9.89 1.52
C PRO A 206 -5.59 -11.28 0.87
N THR A 207 -4.58 -11.65 0.09
CA THR A 207 -4.50 -12.98 -0.57
C THR A 207 -3.50 -13.92 0.08
N ILE A 208 -2.79 -13.48 1.12
CA ILE A 208 -1.76 -14.29 1.79
C ILE A 208 -2.38 -15.52 2.45
N GLY A 209 -1.75 -16.67 2.25
CA GLY A 209 -2.14 -17.94 2.88
C GLY A 209 -3.40 -18.58 2.31
N LEU A 210 -3.93 -18.06 1.21
CA LEU A 210 -5.09 -18.63 0.51
C LEU A 210 -4.67 -19.52 -0.66
N ASP A 211 -5.47 -20.55 -0.93
CA ASP A 211 -5.38 -21.32 -2.17
C ASP A 211 -5.82 -20.50 -3.39
N VAL A 212 -5.45 -20.98 -4.59
CA VAL A 212 -5.70 -20.28 -5.86
C VAL A 212 -7.20 -20.06 -6.12
N SER A 213 -8.06 -20.98 -5.71
CA SER A 213 -9.51 -20.89 -5.92
C SER A 213 -10.13 -19.81 -5.02
N LEU A 214 -9.71 -19.73 -3.76
CA LEU A 214 -10.12 -18.68 -2.83
C LEU A 214 -9.61 -17.31 -3.25
N GLN A 215 -8.37 -17.22 -3.76
CA GLN A 215 -7.84 -15.97 -4.32
C GLN A 215 -8.66 -15.47 -5.51
N ALA A 216 -9.08 -16.36 -6.42
CA ALA A 216 -9.95 -16.00 -7.54
C ALA A 216 -11.32 -15.49 -7.04
N ALA A 217 -11.94 -16.21 -6.11
CA ALA A 217 -13.22 -15.80 -5.52
C ALA A 217 -13.14 -14.46 -4.78
N LEU A 218 -12.02 -14.19 -4.12
CA LEU A 218 -11.77 -12.90 -3.45
C LEU A 218 -11.54 -11.76 -4.45
N THR A 219 -10.81 -12.04 -5.54
CA THR A 219 -10.62 -11.08 -6.64
C THR A 219 -11.96 -10.62 -7.19
N ASP A 220 -12.87 -11.54 -7.48
CA ASP A 220 -14.20 -11.22 -7.99
C ASP A 220 -15.03 -10.42 -6.97
N LEU A 221 -14.96 -10.80 -5.69
CA LEU A 221 -15.64 -10.08 -4.61
C LEU A 221 -15.17 -8.63 -4.49
N ILE A 222 -13.85 -8.38 -4.51
CA ILE A 222 -13.31 -7.01 -4.41
C ILE A 222 -13.73 -6.16 -5.61
N ARG A 223 -13.74 -6.73 -6.82
CA ARG A 223 -14.21 -6.03 -8.02
C ARG A 223 -15.68 -5.64 -7.92
N GLU A 224 -16.52 -6.55 -7.42
CA GLU A 224 -17.94 -6.32 -7.22
C GLU A 224 -18.20 -5.25 -6.15
N ILE A 225 -17.49 -5.29 -5.02
CA ILE A 225 -17.56 -4.25 -3.98
C ILE A 225 -17.22 -2.87 -4.57
N LYS A 226 -16.10 -2.80 -5.32
CA LYS A 226 -15.66 -1.56 -5.97
C LYS A 226 -16.72 -1.01 -6.93
N SER A 227 -17.31 -1.85 -7.78
CA SER A 227 -18.32 -1.42 -8.76
C SER A 227 -19.62 -0.99 -8.10
N ASN A 228 -20.08 -1.74 -7.10
CA ASN A 228 -21.41 -1.54 -6.50
C ASN A 228 -21.42 -0.37 -5.52
N ARG A 229 -20.34 -0.20 -4.74
CA ARG A 229 -20.28 0.83 -3.69
C ARG A 229 -19.70 2.16 -4.14
N LYS A 230 -19.04 2.22 -5.31
CA LYS A 230 -18.30 3.42 -5.73
C LYS A 230 -17.34 3.87 -4.63
N VAL A 231 -16.57 2.92 -4.13
CA VAL A 231 -15.64 3.10 -3.02
C VAL A 231 -14.22 3.27 -3.57
N SER A 232 -13.37 4.00 -2.85
CA SER A 232 -11.95 4.16 -3.20
C SER A 232 -11.10 3.28 -2.30
N GLY A 233 -9.84 3.01 -2.64
CA GLY A 233 -9.02 2.22 -1.72
C GLY A 233 -7.58 1.96 -2.11
N ILE A 234 -6.85 1.41 -1.15
CA ILE A 234 -5.48 0.92 -1.31
C ILE A 234 -5.47 -0.58 -1.08
N ILE A 235 -4.72 -1.30 -1.91
CA ILE A 235 -4.45 -2.71 -1.72
C ILE A 235 -2.93 -2.92 -1.71
N ILE A 236 -2.37 -3.43 -0.62
CA ILE A 236 -1.01 -3.96 -0.62
C ILE A 236 -1.06 -5.42 -1.05
N SER A 237 -0.17 -5.79 -1.96
CA SER A 237 0.14 -7.19 -2.19
C SER A 237 1.55 -7.38 -2.76
N HIS A 238 2.09 -8.57 -2.59
CA HIS A 238 3.23 -9.05 -3.36
C HIS A 238 2.82 -9.71 -4.70
N ASP A 239 1.53 -10.01 -4.93
CA ASP A 239 1.02 -10.58 -6.18
C ASP A 239 0.56 -9.49 -7.17
N LEU A 240 1.41 -9.22 -8.16
CA LEU A 240 1.11 -8.29 -9.27
C LEU A 240 -0.11 -8.71 -10.11
N LYS A 241 -0.36 -10.01 -10.30
CA LYS A 241 -1.50 -10.51 -11.09
C LYS A 241 -2.81 -10.27 -10.35
N PHE A 242 -2.83 -10.45 -9.03
CA PHE A 242 -3.98 -10.06 -8.21
C PHE A 242 -4.22 -8.56 -8.29
N ILE A 243 -3.20 -7.75 -7.99
CA ILE A 243 -3.30 -6.28 -7.98
C ILE A 243 -3.79 -5.72 -9.32
N SER A 244 -3.25 -6.20 -10.44
CA SER A 244 -3.68 -5.74 -11.78
C SER A 244 -5.12 -6.10 -12.15
N ARG A 245 -5.76 -7.03 -11.43
CA ARG A 245 -7.18 -7.37 -11.67
C ARG A 245 -8.15 -6.52 -10.85
N VAL A 246 -7.69 -5.91 -9.76
CA VAL A 246 -8.56 -5.22 -8.78
C VAL A 246 -8.29 -3.72 -8.66
N THR A 247 -7.18 -3.21 -9.23
CA THR A 247 -6.75 -1.81 -9.10
C THR A 247 -6.70 -1.09 -10.45
N ASP A 248 -6.83 0.24 -10.41
CA ASP A 248 -6.74 1.13 -11.58
C ASP A 248 -5.31 1.61 -11.81
N GLN A 249 -4.48 1.61 -10.76
CA GLN A 249 -3.11 2.10 -10.79
C GLN A 249 -2.24 1.27 -9.84
N ILE A 250 -0.99 1.04 -10.25
CA ILE A 250 0.01 0.29 -9.48
C ILE A 250 1.13 1.24 -9.08
N ILE A 251 1.49 1.20 -7.81
CA ILE A 251 2.64 1.87 -7.21
C ILE A 251 3.65 0.77 -6.83
N VAL A 252 4.82 0.81 -7.45
CA VAL A 252 5.93 -0.09 -7.15
C VAL A 252 6.87 0.58 -6.14
N MET A 253 6.98 -0.02 -4.96
CA MET A 253 7.85 0.42 -3.88
C MET A 253 9.11 -0.43 -3.76
N PHE A 254 10.26 0.22 -3.59
CA PHE A 254 11.55 -0.42 -3.32
C PHE A 254 12.38 0.44 -2.38
N SER A 255 12.97 -0.18 -1.36
CA SER A 255 13.83 0.48 -0.36
C SER A 255 13.21 1.76 0.25
N GLY A 256 11.91 1.73 0.51
CA GLY A 256 11.16 2.84 1.11
C GLY A 256 10.89 4.02 0.19
N GLU A 257 11.06 3.88 -1.11
CA GLU A 257 10.71 4.90 -2.10
C GLU A 257 9.72 4.34 -3.12
N ILE A 258 9.03 5.25 -3.80
CA ILE A 258 8.23 4.92 -4.98
C ILE A 258 9.14 4.97 -6.21
N TRP A 259 9.16 3.87 -6.95
CA TRP A 259 10.03 3.67 -8.10
C TRP A 259 9.28 3.74 -9.42
N GLU A 260 8.01 3.36 -9.40
CA GLU A 260 7.15 3.45 -10.55
C GLU A 260 5.70 3.59 -10.09
N ILE A 261 4.94 4.43 -10.78
CA ILE A 261 3.50 4.53 -10.66
C ILE A 261 2.97 4.40 -12.08
N ALA A 262 2.14 3.39 -12.36
CA ALA A 262 1.65 3.14 -13.71
C ALA A 262 0.14 2.86 -13.68
N PRO A 263 -0.63 3.39 -14.65
CA PRO A 263 -2.02 3.01 -14.80
C PRO A 263 -2.12 1.54 -15.25
N VAL A 264 -3.11 0.82 -14.74
CA VAL A 264 -3.52 -0.49 -15.25
C VAL A 264 -4.35 -0.26 -16.51
N SER A 265 -3.68 -0.19 -17.65
CA SER A 265 -4.33 -0.04 -18.97
C SER A 265 -4.71 -1.40 -19.57
N GLN A 266 -5.24 -1.43 -20.79
CA GLN A 266 -5.48 -2.68 -21.55
C GLN A 266 -4.21 -3.54 -21.69
N LEU A 267 -3.03 -2.92 -21.68
CA LEU A 267 -1.74 -3.63 -21.71
C LEU A 267 -1.39 -4.28 -20.35
N GLY A 268 -2.19 -4.04 -19.32
CA GLY A 268 -2.01 -4.59 -17.98
C GLY A 268 -0.62 -4.31 -17.42
N LEU A 269 0.04 -5.37 -16.95
CA LEU A 269 1.37 -5.31 -16.34
C LEU A 269 2.51 -5.01 -17.33
N LEU A 270 2.26 -5.13 -18.65
CA LEU A 270 3.26 -4.82 -19.69
C LEU A 270 3.59 -3.32 -19.76
N ASN A 271 2.76 -2.47 -19.13
CA ASN A 271 3.03 -1.05 -19.07
C ASN A 271 4.13 -0.70 -18.06
N LEU A 272 4.45 -1.56 -17.10
CA LEU A 272 5.55 -1.33 -16.16
C LEU A 272 6.88 -1.24 -16.93
N LYS A 273 7.65 -0.18 -16.79
CA LYS A 273 8.91 0.05 -17.54
C LYS A 273 10.14 -0.06 -16.66
N HIS A 274 10.01 0.12 -15.35
CA HIS A 274 11.18 0.11 -14.49
C HIS A 274 11.82 -1.30 -14.45
N PRO A 275 13.15 -1.43 -14.51
CA PRO A 275 13.85 -2.72 -14.41
C PRO A 275 13.42 -3.59 -13.23
N TYR A 276 13.24 -2.94 -12.07
CA TYR A 276 12.72 -3.60 -10.87
C TYR A 276 11.28 -4.11 -11.03
N SER A 277 10.38 -3.30 -11.60
CA SER A 277 8.99 -3.71 -11.85
C SER A 277 8.92 -4.89 -12.83
N GLN A 278 9.75 -4.85 -13.88
CA GLN A 278 9.91 -5.94 -14.84
C GLN A 278 10.48 -7.21 -14.19
N TYR A 279 11.42 -7.06 -13.25
CA TYR A 279 11.90 -8.17 -12.45
C TYR A 279 10.80 -8.80 -11.57
N LEU A 280 10.00 -7.97 -10.89
CA LEU A 280 8.88 -8.45 -10.07
C LEU A 280 7.85 -9.23 -10.92
N LEU A 281 7.55 -8.73 -12.12
CA LEU A 281 6.64 -9.39 -13.05
C LEU A 281 7.14 -10.79 -13.44
N LYS A 282 8.41 -10.90 -13.85
CA LYS A 282 9.03 -12.19 -14.20
C LYS A 282 9.07 -13.15 -13.02
N LYS A 283 9.37 -12.67 -11.83
CA LYS A 283 9.35 -13.49 -10.61
C LYS A 283 7.96 -14.05 -10.36
N ALA A 284 6.91 -13.24 -10.52
CA ALA A 284 5.52 -13.68 -10.36
C ALA A 284 5.06 -14.68 -11.44
N GLU A 285 5.68 -14.70 -12.61
CA GLU A 285 5.44 -15.70 -13.66
C GLU A 285 6.15 -17.02 -13.36
N GLN A 286 7.44 -16.98 -13.02
CA GLN A 286 8.26 -18.16 -12.75
C GLN A 286 7.81 -18.97 -11.53
N LEU A 287 7.18 -18.32 -10.55
CA LEU A 287 6.64 -19.01 -9.37
C LEU A 287 5.43 -19.93 -9.67
N ARG A 288 4.90 -19.94 -10.91
CA ARG A 288 3.75 -20.79 -11.28
C ARG A 288 4.08 -21.89 -12.30
N ASP A 289 5.20 -21.81 -13.02
CA ASP A 289 5.58 -22.77 -14.06
C ASP A 289 6.88 -23.51 -13.73
N VAL A 290 6.80 -24.84 -13.57
CA VAL A 290 7.96 -25.73 -13.61
C VAL A 290 8.42 -25.88 -15.05
N THR A 291 9.09 -24.85 -15.58
CA THR A 291 10.09 -24.98 -16.65
C THR A 291 10.85 -23.66 -16.79
N PRO A 292 12.18 -23.64 -16.57
CA PRO A 292 12.93 -22.40 -16.64
C PRO A 292 13.11 -21.99 -18.10
N LEU A 293 12.40 -20.95 -18.52
CA LEU A 293 12.86 -20.12 -19.64
C LEU A 293 14.22 -19.54 -19.24
N LYS A 294 15.26 -20.03 -19.90
CA LYS A 294 16.66 -19.60 -19.78
C LYS A 294 16.77 -18.11 -20.12
N ALA A 295 16.55 -17.25 -19.13
CA ALA A 295 17.07 -15.90 -19.09
C ALA A 295 17.70 -15.71 -17.72
N SER A 296 19.03 -15.74 -17.69
CA SER A 296 19.86 -15.68 -16.49
C SER A 296 19.75 -14.30 -15.82
N PHE A 297 18.72 -14.10 -15.01
CA PHE A 297 18.68 -12.99 -14.05
C PHE A 297 19.35 -13.46 -12.76
N PRO A 298 20.47 -12.85 -12.33
CA PRO A 298 21.08 -13.21 -11.05
C PRO A 298 20.13 -12.80 -9.91
N LEU A 299 19.52 -13.82 -9.29
CA LEU A 299 18.75 -13.71 -8.05
C LEU A 299 19.72 -13.62 -6.88
N ASN A 300 20.36 -12.45 -6.69
CA ASN A 300 21.13 -12.21 -5.47
C ASN A 300 20.19 -11.64 -4.39
N GLU A 301 20.12 -12.33 -3.24
CA GLU A 301 19.28 -12.05 -2.06
C GLU A 301 19.78 -10.90 -1.17
N GLU A 302 20.50 -9.90 -1.73
CA GLU A 302 20.82 -8.70 -0.96
C GLU A 302 19.53 -7.90 -0.75
N THR A 303 18.94 -8.05 0.44
CA THR A 303 17.82 -7.23 0.91
C THR A 303 18.23 -5.76 0.86
N GLY A 304 17.54 -4.97 0.04
CA GLY A 304 17.91 -3.59 -0.26
C GLY A 304 17.64 -2.58 0.86
N MET A 305 17.62 -2.99 2.14
CA MET A 305 17.44 -2.10 3.28
C MET A 305 18.79 -1.74 3.90
N GLN A 306 19.09 -0.44 3.92
CA GLN A 306 20.36 0.10 4.41
C GLN A 306 20.33 0.32 5.92
N HIS A 307 21.49 0.11 6.55
CA HIS A 307 21.78 0.44 7.94
C HIS A 307 22.45 1.82 8.03
N PHE A 308 22.00 2.69 8.93
CA PHE A 308 22.67 3.97 9.22
C PHE A 308 23.13 4.00 10.68
N GLU A 309 24.44 3.97 10.91
CA GLU A 309 25.01 3.99 12.27
C GLU A 309 24.60 5.29 13.02
N GLN A 310 23.89 5.11 14.14
CA GLN A 310 23.69 6.03 15.26
C GLN A 310 23.04 7.41 15.00
N THR A 311 22.75 7.82 13.76
CA THR A 311 22.13 9.12 13.46
C THR A 311 21.09 9.05 12.32
N ILE A 312 20.05 9.89 12.38
CA ILE A 312 19.17 10.13 11.22
C ILE A 312 20.03 10.90 10.20
N PRO A 313 20.35 10.32 9.03
CA PRO A 313 21.20 10.97 8.05
C PRO A 313 20.62 12.32 7.67
N LEU A 314 21.46 13.35 7.71
CA LEU A 314 21.10 14.64 7.14
C LEU A 314 20.81 14.47 5.63
N PRO A 315 20.03 15.36 5.01
CA PRO A 315 19.77 15.27 3.56
C PRO A 315 21.04 15.14 2.70
N SER A 316 22.17 15.64 3.19
CA SER A 316 23.51 15.58 2.59
C SER A 316 24.26 14.25 2.74
N GLU A 317 23.82 13.35 3.62
CA GLU A 317 24.50 12.07 3.98
C GLU A 317 23.80 10.84 3.37
N ARG A 318 22.81 11.05 2.50
CA ARG A 318 22.09 9.96 1.83
C ARG A 318 22.99 9.32 0.77
N GLU A 319 22.92 7.98 0.63
CA GLU A 319 23.59 7.28 -0.47
C GLU A 319 23.31 7.98 -1.81
N VAL A 320 24.39 8.24 -2.54
CA VAL A 320 24.35 8.83 -3.87
C VAL A 320 23.99 7.76 -4.90
N GLY A 321 23.25 8.15 -5.94
CA GLY A 321 22.91 7.25 -7.04
C GLY A 321 21.62 6.44 -6.89
N CYS A 322 21.51 5.40 -7.70
CA CYS A 322 20.35 4.53 -7.82
C CYS A 322 20.50 3.28 -6.94
N HIS A 323 19.67 3.11 -5.90
CA HIS A 323 19.75 1.94 -5.00
C HIS A 323 19.55 0.57 -5.70
N TYR A 324 19.00 0.54 -6.92
CA TYR A 324 18.80 -0.70 -7.68
C TYR A 324 19.98 -0.99 -8.63
N GLN A 325 21.02 -0.15 -8.67
CA GLN A 325 22.12 -0.25 -9.64
C GLN A 325 22.78 -1.65 -9.68
N LYS A 326 22.98 -2.28 -8.51
CA LYS A 326 23.63 -3.60 -8.40
C LYS A 326 22.83 -4.73 -9.06
N ARG A 327 21.49 -4.60 -9.10
CA ARG A 327 20.55 -5.58 -9.67
C ARG A 327 20.04 -5.18 -11.06
N CYS A 328 20.27 -3.94 -11.48
CA CYS A 328 19.73 -3.37 -12.70
C CYS A 328 20.40 -3.95 -13.96
N VAL A 329 19.60 -4.54 -14.86
CA VAL A 329 20.08 -5.04 -16.15
C VAL A 329 20.64 -3.94 -17.04
N PHE A 330 19.99 -2.76 -17.09
CA PHE A 330 20.49 -1.65 -17.88
C PHE A 330 21.85 -1.17 -17.38
N PHE A 331 22.09 -1.18 -16.07
CA PHE A 331 23.38 -0.80 -15.50
C PHE A 331 24.50 -1.80 -15.85
N LYS A 332 24.18 -3.10 -15.87
CA LYS A 332 25.13 -4.17 -16.21
C LYS A 332 25.44 -4.24 -17.71
N GLN A 333 24.43 -4.00 -18.55
CA GLN A 333 24.51 -4.15 -20.01
C GLN A 333 24.87 -2.86 -20.74
N SER A 334 24.86 -1.70 -20.07
CA SER A 334 25.18 -0.40 -20.67
C SER A 334 26.67 -0.25 -20.96
N SER A 335 27.18 -0.95 -21.97
CA SER A 335 28.43 -0.62 -22.66
C SER A 335 28.26 0.59 -23.60
N LYS A 336 27.02 0.95 -23.96
CA LYS A 336 26.68 2.03 -24.93
C LYS A 336 26.22 3.36 -24.33
N ALA A 337 26.06 3.49 -23.01
CA ALA A 337 25.54 4.71 -22.37
C ALA A 337 26.31 5.08 -21.10
N LEU A 338 27.59 5.43 -21.26
CA LEU A 338 28.50 5.82 -20.16
C LEU A 338 27.88 6.90 -19.26
N SER A 339 27.13 7.84 -19.85
CA SER A 339 26.44 8.93 -19.15
C SER A 339 25.34 8.46 -18.20
N ILE A 340 24.52 7.48 -18.58
CA ILE A 340 23.46 6.92 -17.73
C ILE A 340 24.08 6.13 -16.58
N LYS A 341 25.16 5.38 -16.85
CA LYS A 341 25.87 4.61 -15.83
C LYS A 341 26.45 5.54 -14.76
N MET A 342 27.09 6.64 -15.17
CA MET A 342 27.64 7.63 -14.25
C MET A 342 26.54 8.27 -13.40
N LYS A 343 25.43 8.73 -14.02
CA LYS A 343 24.27 9.26 -13.28
C LYS A 343 23.68 8.27 -12.28
N CYS A 344 23.57 6.99 -12.65
CA CYS A 344 23.11 5.95 -11.73
C CYS A 344 24.04 5.74 -10.54
N GLN A 345 25.33 6.08 -10.63
CA GLN A 345 26.29 5.98 -9.52
C GLN A 345 26.32 7.23 -8.65
N THR A 346 26.15 8.42 -9.25
CA THR A 346 26.40 9.70 -8.56
C THR A 346 25.13 10.43 -8.15
N GLU A 347 23.99 10.18 -8.80
CA GLU A 347 22.77 10.98 -8.64
C GLU A 347 21.53 10.10 -8.41
N ARG A 348 20.75 10.42 -7.38
CA ARG A 348 19.46 9.78 -7.13
C ARG A 348 18.49 10.15 -8.27
N PRO A 349 17.95 9.19 -9.03
CA PRO A 349 16.94 9.52 -10.04
C PRO A 349 15.72 10.14 -9.36
N PRO A 350 15.23 11.29 -9.85
CA PRO A 350 13.97 11.87 -9.38
C PRO A 350 12.78 11.06 -9.93
N LEU A 351 11.64 11.14 -9.25
CA LEU A 351 10.38 10.61 -9.77
C LEU A 351 9.86 11.55 -10.88
N GLN A 352 9.81 11.07 -12.12
CA GLN A 352 9.47 11.87 -13.29
C GLN A 352 8.29 11.29 -14.06
N LYS A 353 7.46 12.16 -14.65
CA LYS A 353 6.33 11.75 -15.51
C LYS A 353 6.86 11.35 -16.90
N ILE A 354 6.50 10.16 -17.36
CA ILE A 354 6.88 9.64 -18.70
C ILE A 354 5.68 9.40 -19.62
N GLY A 355 4.45 9.38 -19.07
CA GLY A 355 3.22 9.20 -19.82
C GLY A 355 2.02 9.67 -19.00
N ASP A 356 0.80 9.45 -19.50
CA ASP A 356 -0.38 9.82 -18.74
C ASP A 356 -0.53 8.96 -17.47
N LYS A 357 -0.70 9.62 -16.33
CA LYS A 357 -0.66 9.03 -14.97
C LYS A 357 0.50 8.03 -14.71
N HIS A 358 1.61 8.14 -15.47
CA HIS A 358 2.76 7.24 -15.40
C HIS A 358 4.02 8.00 -14.96
N TRP A 359 4.51 7.64 -13.77
CA TRP A 359 5.72 8.20 -13.17
C TRP A 359 6.77 7.10 -12.95
N ILE A 360 8.04 7.43 -13.14
CA ILE A 360 9.15 6.49 -12.95
C ILE A 360 10.36 7.18 -12.33
N ARG A 361 11.10 6.42 -11.53
CA ARG A 361 12.36 6.84 -10.90
C ARG A 361 13.55 6.15 -11.56
N CYS A 362 13.89 6.54 -12.80
CA CYS A 362 14.94 5.89 -13.57
C CYS A 362 15.59 6.80 -14.62
N TRP A 363 16.92 6.88 -14.61
CA TRP A 363 17.70 7.60 -15.63
C TRP A 363 17.64 6.97 -17.03
N ALA A 364 17.41 5.66 -17.13
CA ALA A 364 17.33 4.98 -18.43
C ALA A 364 15.99 5.24 -19.13
N MET A 365 14.92 5.50 -18.37
CA MET A 365 13.55 5.66 -18.88
C MET A 365 13.09 7.13 -18.92
N SER A 366 13.88 8.06 -18.38
CA SER A 366 13.55 9.50 -18.32
C SER A 366 13.43 10.17 -19.69
N ASN A 367 14.01 9.58 -20.74
CA ASN A 367 14.00 10.11 -22.10
C ASN A 367 12.80 9.66 -22.95
N LEU A 368 11.92 8.80 -22.43
CA LEU A 368 10.72 8.34 -23.14
C LEU A 368 9.58 9.39 -23.20
N LYS A 369 9.90 10.68 -22.97
CA LYS A 369 8.92 11.77 -23.05
C LYS A 369 8.39 11.87 -24.49
N GLY A 370 7.20 11.32 -24.75
CA GLY A 370 6.39 11.67 -25.91
C GLY A 370 6.62 10.90 -27.20
N SER A 371 6.70 9.56 -27.18
CA SER A 371 6.36 8.80 -28.40
C SER A 371 4.84 8.63 -28.49
N SER A 372 4.12 9.74 -28.66
CA SER A 372 2.73 9.72 -29.13
C SER A 372 2.72 9.30 -30.59
N HIS A 373 2.06 8.17 -30.88
CA HIS A 373 1.53 7.79 -32.19
C HIS A 373 2.25 8.35 -33.43
N GLU A 374 3.34 7.70 -33.85
CA GLU A 374 3.65 7.65 -35.29
C GLU A 374 3.10 6.34 -35.83
N SER A 375 2.09 6.51 -36.68
CA SER A 375 1.47 5.50 -37.51
C SER A 375 2.52 4.78 -38.36
N HIS A 376 2.73 3.50 -38.10
CA HIS A 376 3.16 2.58 -39.16
C HIS A 376 1.97 2.33 -40.09
N ARG A 377 1.74 3.27 -41.01
CA ARG A 377 1.22 2.97 -42.34
C ARG A 377 2.41 3.06 -43.29
N SER A 378 2.84 1.91 -43.76
CA SER A 378 3.51 1.71 -45.04
C SER A 378 3.33 0.25 -45.39
#